data_AF-A0A3M2T095-F1
#
_entry.id   AF-A0A3M2T095-F1
#
_cell.length_a   1.000
_cell.length_b   1.000
_cell.length_c   1.000
_cell.angle_alpha   90.00
_cell.angle_beta   90.00
_cell.angle_gamma   90.00
#
_symmetry.space_group_name_H-M   'P 1'
#
loop_
_entity.id
_entity.type
_entity.pdbx_description
1 polymer ?
#
loop_
_entity_poly.entity_id
_entity_poly.type
_entity_poly.pdbx_seq_one_letter_code
_entity_poly.pdbx_strand_id
1 'polypeptide(L)'
;MFDFQDDASRLEKCYTTVAQLPAFIDPKQPPTKRSPFSCILSHSFTHTVEAILPEDAYLAIEKSLSSNIPKLQYARVFMSLSSLLEGDFFNNYIKSGNILMISEGRSGTDNVFTLSDGILKLELGREVFERTGLTGKAIRSGGRRHAKERYLIEIDLRQPSMLHGKKGFEKVVWAFNNVLVQSVAWLFYDLNIAADGMAEGLYSLSSASRDDI
;
A
#
# COMPACT_ATOMS: atom_id res chain seq x y z
N MET A 1 -3.25 -14.35 -32.32
CA MET A 1 -2.37 -13.17 -32.37
C MET A 1 -3.15 -12.04 -31.72
N PHE A 2 -2.90 -11.77 -30.45
CA PHE A 2 -3.66 -10.78 -29.69
C PHE A 2 -2.98 -9.42 -29.81
N ASP A 3 -3.38 -8.63 -30.80
CA ASP A 3 -2.97 -7.23 -30.90
C ASP A 3 -3.80 -6.39 -29.93
N PHE A 4 -3.32 -6.30 -28.69
CA PHE A 4 -3.75 -5.26 -27.76
C PHE A 4 -2.94 -3.99 -28.05
N GLN A 5 -3.38 -3.19 -29.01
CA GLN A 5 -2.91 -1.81 -29.12
C GLN A 5 -3.61 -0.96 -28.05
N ASP A 6 -3.11 -1.06 -26.83
CA ASP A 6 -3.42 -0.12 -25.77
C ASP A 6 -2.28 0.89 -25.67
N ASP A 7 -2.46 2.09 -26.21
CA ASP A 7 -1.47 3.16 -26.11
C ASP A 7 -1.19 3.59 -24.66
N ALA A 8 -2.04 3.21 -23.69
CA ALA A 8 -1.76 3.42 -22.26
C ALA A 8 -0.63 2.50 -21.76
N SER A 9 -0.58 1.25 -22.23
CA SER A 9 0.44 0.25 -21.85
C SER A 9 1.88 0.67 -22.21
N ARG A 10 2.04 1.51 -23.23
CA ARG A 10 3.36 2.04 -23.66
C ARG A 10 3.98 3.02 -22.65
N LEU A 11 3.19 3.51 -21.70
CA LEU A 11 3.61 4.47 -20.68
C LEU A 11 3.91 3.83 -19.33
N GLU A 12 3.55 2.56 -19.15
CA GLU A 12 3.73 1.82 -17.91
C GLU A 12 5.13 1.23 -17.85
N LYS A 13 5.86 1.56 -16.77
CA LYS A 13 7.19 1.02 -16.55
C LYS A 13 7.04 -0.42 -16.08
N CYS A 14 7.36 -1.37 -16.94
CA CYS A 14 7.53 -2.76 -16.52
C CYS A 14 8.90 -2.91 -15.84
N TYR A 15 8.89 -3.33 -14.57
CA TYR A 15 10.10 -3.67 -13.85
C TYR A 15 10.19 -5.19 -13.74
N THR A 16 11.27 -5.76 -14.27
CA THR A 16 11.52 -7.20 -14.20
C THR A 16 12.64 -7.48 -13.22
N THR A 17 12.41 -8.43 -12.31
CA THR A 17 13.46 -8.96 -11.43
C THR A 17 13.57 -10.46 -11.65
N VAL A 18 14.78 -10.93 -11.94
CA VAL A 18 15.09 -12.36 -12.01
C VAL A 18 15.91 -12.71 -10.79
N ALA A 19 15.44 -13.66 -9.99
CA ALA A 19 16.09 -14.07 -8.76
C ALA A 19 15.94 -15.57 -8.54
N GLN A 20 16.95 -16.16 -7.91
CA GLN A 20 16.91 -17.55 -7.45
C GLN A 20 16.50 -17.58 -5.98
N LEU A 21 15.59 -18.49 -5.63
CA LEU A 21 15.19 -18.70 -4.25
C LEU A 21 16.39 -19.23 -3.42
N PRO A 22 16.51 -18.81 -2.15
CA PRO A 22 17.49 -19.40 -1.23
C PRO A 22 17.31 -20.91 -1.10
N ALA A 23 18.41 -21.63 -0.88
CA ALA A 23 18.40 -23.09 -0.72
C ALA A 23 17.54 -23.58 0.46
N PHE A 24 17.33 -22.72 1.46
CA PHE A 24 16.45 -22.98 2.58
C PHE A 24 15.62 -21.72 2.88
N ILE A 25 14.31 -21.91 3.04
CA ILE A 25 13.36 -20.87 3.41
C ILE A 25 12.58 -21.41 4.60
N ASP A 26 12.68 -20.73 5.74
CA ASP A 26 11.80 -20.99 6.87
C ASP A 26 10.43 -20.35 6.58
N PRO A 27 9.34 -21.14 6.45
CA PRO A 27 8.01 -20.59 6.21
C PRO A 27 7.53 -19.62 7.31
N LYS A 28 8.03 -19.78 8.55
CA LYS A 28 7.65 -18.93 9.69
C LYS A 28 8.46 -17.63 9.74
N GLN A 29 9.62 -17.61 9.11
CA GLN A 29 10.51 -16.45 9.10
C GLN A 29 11.16 -16.27 7.73
N PRO A 30 10.36 -15.89 6.70
CA PRO A 30 10.90 -15.69 5.37
C PRO A 30 11.93 -14.54 5.35
N PRO A 31 12.97 -14.63 4.51
CA PRO A 31 13.95 -13.55 4.36
C PRO A 31 13.27 -12.24 3.95
N THR A 32 13.62 -11.11 4.55
CA THR A 32 12.99 -9.82 4.19
C THR A 32 13.89 -8.91 3.35
N LYS A 33 15.21 -9.10 3.43
CA LYS A 33 16.22 -8.21 2.83
C LYS A 33 16.76 -8.69 1.49
N ARG A 34 16.54 -9.96 1.14
CA ARG A 34 17.07 -10.56 -0.09
C ARG A 34 15.98 -10.70 -1.15
N SER A 35 16.38 -10.59 -2.41
CA SER A 35 15.51 -10.90 -3.55
C SER A 35 15.10 -12.38 -3.51
N PRO A 36 13.86 -12.75 -3.89
CA PRO A 36 12.79 -11.88 -4.40
C PRO A 36 11.98 -11.16 -3.31
N PHE A 37 12.12 -11.55 -2.04
CA PHE A 37 11.27 -11.06 -0.95
C PHE A 37 11.35 -9.55 -0.73
N SER A 38 12.54 -8.96 -0.78
CA SER A 38 12.68 -7.50 -0.64
C SER A 38 11.95 -6.73 -1.75
N CYS A 39 11.90 -7.29 -2.97
CA CYS A 39 11.18 -6.71 -4.10
C CYS A 39 9.67 -6.84 -3.93
N ILE A 40 9.18 -7.94 -3.36
CA ILE A 40 7.75 -8.11 -3.08
C ILE A 40 7.33 -7.15 -1.96
N LEU A 41 8.08 -7.13 -0.85
CA LEU A 41 7.78 -6.32 0.33
C LEU A 41 7.87 -4.81 0.07
N SER A 42 8.60 -4.37 -0.97
CA SER A 42 8.65 -2.95 -1.33
C SER A 42 7.36 -2.42 -1.95
N HIS A 43 6.42 -3.29 -2.33
CA HIS A 43 5.14 -2.92 -2.94
C HIS A 43 4.02 -3.00 -1.91
N SER A 44 3.67 -1.86 -1.30
CA SER A 44 2.61 -1.81 -0.27
C SER A 44 1.20 -2.02 -0.83
N PHE A 45 0.98 -1.69 -2.10
CA PHE A 45 -0.33 -1.81 -2.75
C PHE A 45 -0.19 -2.67 -4.00
N THR A 46 -0.90 -3.79 -4.03
CA THR A 46 -0.93 -4.71 -5.16
C THR A 46 -2.38 -4.99 -5.53
N HIS A 47 -2.76 -4.69 -6.77
CA HIS A 47 -4.11 -4.93 -7.27
C HIS A 47 -4.27 -6.36 -7.81
N THR A 48 -3.27 -6.83 -8.57
CA THR A 48 -3.32 -8.12 -9.26
C THR A 48 -1.99 -8.84 -9.06
N VAL A 49 -2.08 -10.14 -8.77
CA VAL A 49 -0.94 -11.06 -8.76
C VAL A 49 -1.28 -12.20 -9.70
N GLU A 50 -0.40 -12.42 -10.67
CA GLU A 50 -0.48 -13.56 -11.59
C GLU A 50 0.74 -14.44 -11.37
N ALA A 51 0.51 -15.74 -11.22
CA ALA A 51 1.56 -16.73 -11.06
C ALA A 51 1.47 -17.73 -12.21
N ILE A 52 2.59 -17.92 -12.91
CA ILE A 52 2.71 -18.91 -13.99
C ILE A 52 3.59 -20.04 -13.49
N LEU A 53 3.08 -21.26 -13.57
CA LEU A 53 3.69 -22.46 -13.01
C LEU A 53 3.65 -23.59 -14.04
N PRO A 54 4.61 -24.54 -14.02
CA PRO A 54 4.45 -25.81 -14.71
C PRO A 54 3.21 -26.56 -14.20
N GLU A 55 2.56 -27.33 -15.07
CA GLU A 55 1.29 -28.02 -14.77
C GLU A 55 1.38 -28.90 -13.53
N ASP A 56 2.41 -29.74 -13.43
CA ASP A 56 2.62 -30.62 -12.27
C ASP A 56 2.73 -29.84 -10.95
N ALA A 57 3.40 -28.68 -10.98
CA ALA A 57 3.57 -27.84 -9.80
C ALA A 57 2.26 -27.13 -9.41
N TYR A 58 1.46 -26.69 -10.39
CA TYR A 58 0.15 -26.09 -10.15
C TYR A 58 -0.79 -27.10 -9.50
N LEU A 59 -0.91 -28.30 -10.06
CA LEU A 59 -1.78 -29.37 -9.52
C LEU A 59 -1.39 -29.76 -8.09
N ALA A 60 -0.09 -29.73 -7.77
CA ALA A 60 0.39 -30.04 -6.43
C ALA A 60 -0.01 -28.99 -5.37
N ILE A 61 -0.18 -27.72 -5.75
CA ILE A 61 -0.42 -26.62 -4.79
C ILE A 61 -1.81 -25.98 -4.91
N GLU A 62 -2.58 -26.24 -5.96
CA GLU A 62 -3.87 -25.60 -6.24
C GLU A 62 -4.82 -25.65 -5.04
N LYS A 63 -4.99 -26.84 -4.47
CA LYS A 63 -5.86 -27.04 -3.30
C LYS A 63 -5.38 -26.20 -2.11
N SER A 64 -4.08 -26.21 -1.83
CA SER A 64 -3.48 -25.41 -0.76
C SER A 64 -3.64 -23.91 -1.00
N LEU A 65 -3.48 -23.46 -2.25
CA LEU A 65 -3.61 -22.06 -2.63
C LEU A 65 -5.04 -21.56 -2.42
N SER A 66 -6.03 -22.34 -2.86
CA SER A 66 -7.45 -22.03 -2.72
C SER A 66 -7.92 -21.99 -1.26
N SER A 67 -7.34 -22.82 -0.38
CA SER A 67 -7.73 -22.88 1.04
C SER A 67 -7.01 -21.85 1.90
N ASN A 68 -5.77 -21.50 1.57
CA ASN A 68 -4.92 -20.64 2.40
C ASN A 68 -4.94 -19.16 2.02
N ILE A 69 -5.44 -18.80 0.83
CA ILE A 69 -5.60 -17.39 0.46
C ILE A 69 -6.96 -16.90 0.97
N PRO A 70 -7.00 -16.08 2.04
CA PRO A 70 -8.26 -15.53 2.52
C PRO A 70 -8.86 -14.63 1.44
N LYS A 71 -10.19 -14.66 1.32
CA LYS A 71 -10.89 -13.70 0.48
C LYS A 71 -10.67 -12.30 1.06
N LEU A 72 -9.92 -11.47 0.33
CA LEU A 72 -9.65 -10.09 0.72
C LEU A 72 -10.97 -9.33 0.89
N GLN A 73 -11.22 -8.85 2.11
CA GLN A 73 -12.33 -7.95 2.41
C GLN A 73 -11.77 -6.55 2.63
N TYR A 74 -12.06 -5.65 1.70
CA TYR A 74 -11.72 -4.24 1.81
C TYR A 74 -13.01 -3.41 1.78
N ALA A 75 -12.96 -2.22 2.37
CA ALA A 75 -14.06 -1.27 2.37
C ALA A 75 -13.76 -0.12 1.41
N ARG A 76 -14.81 0.38 0.75
CA ARG A 76 -14.76 1.67 0.07
C ARG A 76 -15.40 2.71 0.96
N VAL A 77 -14.64 3.75 1.32
CA VAL A 77 -15.08 4.80 2.26
C VAL A 77 -14.94 6.16 1.59
N PHE A 78 -15.88 7.07 1.84
CA PHE A 78 -15.80 8.46 1.36
C PHE A 78 -15.51 9.36 2.54
N MET A 79 -14.32 9.94 2.59
CA MET A 79 -13.91 10.83 3.67
C MET A 79 -12.83 11.81 3.22
N SER A 80 -12.74 12.94 3.92
CA SER A 80 -11.66 13.91 3.75
C SER A 80 -10.40 13.48 4.49
N LEU A 81 -9.26 14.11 4.16
CA LEU A 81 -8.01 13.91 4.89
C LEU A 81 -8.09 14.39 6.35
N SER A 82 -8.92 15.41 6.64
CA SER A 82 -9.12 15.89 8.01
C SER A 82 -9.66 14.81 8.93
N SER A 83 -10.57 13.96 8.43
CA SER A 83 -11.17 12.88 9.20
C SER A 83 -10.19 11.75 9.53
N LEU A 84 -9.06 11.65 8.83
CA LEU A 84 -7.97 10.76 9.24
C LEU A 84 -7.31 11.22 10.55
N LEU A 85 -7.38 12.52 10.87
CA LEU A 85 -6.77 13.13 12.05
C LEU A 85 -7.75 13.24 13.24
N GLU A 86 -8.99 12.78 13.07
CA GLU A 86 -10.02 12.81 14.11
C GLU A 86 -9.83 11.66 15.12
N GLY A 87 -10.13 11.94 16.39
CA GLY A 87 -9.64 11.21 17.56
C GLY A 87 -9.70 9.69 17.47
N ASP A 88 -10.88 9.11 17.28
CA ASP A 88 -11.03 7.65 17.33
C ASP A 88 -10.37 6.97 16.14
N PHE A 89 -10.49 7.53 14.93
CA PHE A 89 -9.84 6.98 13.75
C PHE A 89 -8.32 7.07 13.86
N PHE A 90 -7.82 8.25 14.24
CA PHE A 90 -6.39 8.53 14.38
C PHE A 90 -5.73 7.62 15.43
N ASN A 91 -6.36 7.45 16.60
CA ASN A 91 -5.78 6.63 17.66
C ASN A 91 -5.90 5.13 17.37
N ASN A 92 -7.07 4.67 16.91
CA ASN A 92 -7.31 3.23 16.75
C ASN A 92 -6.62 2.68 15.50
N TYR A 93 -6.73 3.36 14.36
CA TYR A 93 -6.22 2.83 13.10
C TYR A 93 -4.84 3.34 12.71
N ILE A 94 -4.52 4.60 13.03
CA ILE A 94 -3.24 5.20 12.60
C ILE A 94 -2.14 4.99 13.64
N LYS A 95 -2.38 5.32 14.92
CA LYS A 95 -1.37 5.20 15.98
C LYS A 95 -1.11 3.75 16.38
N SER A 96 -2.18 2.99 16.66
CA SER A 96 -2.08 1.63 17.20
C SER A 96 -2.37 0.55 16.16
N GLY A 97 -3.20 0.85 15.17
CA GLY A 97 -3.62 -0.09 14.14
C GLY A 97 -2.64 -0.24 12.99
N ASN A 98 -2.94 -1.19 12.09
CA ASN A 98 -2.17 -1.44 10.88
C ASN A 98 -3.12 -1.49 9.67
N ILE A 99 -3.26 -0.34 9.00
CA ILE A 99 -4.17 -0.19 7.87
C ILE A 99 -3.42 0.19 6.60
N LEU A 100 -4.00 -0.21 5.47
CA LEU A 100 -3.65 0.28 4.15
C LEU A 100 -4.81 1.12 3.62
N MET A 101 -4.50 2.32 3.14
CA MET A 101 -5.48 3.12 2.41
C MET A 101 -4.88 3.72 1.15
N ILE A 102 -5.67 3.74 0.08
CA ILE A 102 -5.34 4.41 -1.18
C ILE A 102 -6.57 5.19 -1.67
N SER A 103 -6.37 6.46 -2.03
CA SER A 103 -7.42 7.28 -2.61
C SER A 103 -7.63 6.96 -4.08
N GLU A 104 -8.77 7.39 -4.61
CA GLU A 104 -8.96 7.45 -6.06
C GLU A 104 -7.95 8.41 -6.74
N GLY A 105 -7.79 8.23 -8.05
CA GLY A 105 -6.92 9.05 -8.90
C GLY A 105 -5.77 8.26 -9.52
N ARG A 106 -5.15 8.87 -10.54
CA ARG A 106 -3.98 8.32 -11.24
C ARG A 106 -2.71 9.01 -10.77
N SER A 107 -1.77 8.23 -10.22
CA SER A 107 -0.43 8.72 -9.89
C SER A 107 0.22 9.37 -11.11
N GLY A 108 0.94 10.47 -10.90
CA GLY A 108 1.54 11.29 -11.93
C GLY A 108 0.57 12.28 -12.61
N THR A 109 -0.73 12.19 -12.37
CA THR A 109 -1.74 13.07 -13.00
C THR A 109 -2.62 13.77 -11.97
N ASP A 110 -3.31 13.00 -11.13
CA ASP A 110 -4.28 13.48 -10.14
C ASP A 110 -3.64 13.62 -8.76
N ASN A 111 -4.29 14.31 -7.83
CA ASN A 111 -3.85 14.28 -6.44
C ASN A 111 -4.20 12.91 -5.85
N VAL A 112 -3.18 12.17 -5.38
CA VAL A 112 -3.35 10.81 -4.85
C VAL A 112 -2.78 10.74 -3.46
N PHE A 113 -3.49 10.05 -2.58
CA PHE A 113 -3.12 9.90 -1.19
C PHE A 113 -3.00 8.42 -0.85
N THR A 114 -1.95 8.06 -0.13
CA THR A 114 -1.75 6.69 0.35
C THR A 114 -1.36 6.70 1.81
N LEU A 115 -1.92 5.78 2.59
CA LEU A 115 -1.56 5.54 3.97
C LEU A 115 -1.08 4.10 4.10
N SER A 116 0.14 3.93 4.58
CA SER A 116 0.71 2.61 4.87
C SER A 116 1.64 2.74 6.07
N ASP A 117 1.50 1.86 7.05
CA ASP A 117 2.35 1.84 8.25
C ASP A 117 2.39 3.19 8.99
N GLY A 118 1.24 3.89 9.04
CA GLY A 118 1.12 5.21 9.67
C GLY A 118 1.78 6.36 8.89
N ILE A 119 2.38 6.08 7.74
CA ILE A 119 2.96 7.10 6.85
C ILE A 119 1.92 7.50 5.81
N LEU A 120 1.44 8.74 5.92
CA LEU A 120 0.55 9.36 4.95
C LEU A 120 1.40 10.05 3.87
N LYS A 121 1.27 9.57 2.63
CA LYS A 121 1.89 10.18 1.46
C LYS A 121 0.86 10.95 0.66
N LEU A 122 1.20 12.18 0.30
CA LEU A 122 0.38 13.06 -0.52
C LEU A 122 1.14 13.35 -1.81
N GLU A 123 0.62 12.86 -2.91
CA GLU A 123 1.10 13.20 -4.24
C GLU A 123 0.26 14.37 -4.78
N LEU A 124 0.85 15.56 -4.85
CA LEU A 124 0.15 16.79 -5.19
C LEU A 124 0.69 17.44 -6.45
N GLY A 125 -0.20 18.06 -7.22
CA GLY A 125 0.20 19.06 -8.21
C GLY A 125 0.81 20.30 -7.56
N ARG A 126 1.68 21.00 -8.29
CA ARG A 126 2.41 22.18 -7.81
C ARG A 126 1.54 23.24 -7.11
N GLU A 127 0.45 23.66 -7.73
CA GLU A 127 -0.42 24.72 -7.18
C GLU A 127 -1.01 24.32 -5.81
N VAL A 128 -1.51 23.10 -5.70
CA VAL A 128 -2.09 22.58 -4.45
C VAL A 128 -0.99 22.42 -3.40
N PHE A 129 0.16 21.88 -3.78
CA PHE A 129 1.33 21.74 -2.92
C PHE A 129 1.74 23.09 -2.30
N GLU A 130 1.95 24.13 -3.12
CA GLU A 130 2.36 25.46 -2.66
C GLU A 130 1.34 26.06 -1.68
N ARG A 131 0.04 25.87 -1.95
CA ARG A 131 -1.05 26.33 -1.06
C ARG A 131 -1.09 25.61 0.29
N THR A 132 -0.72 24.33 0.35
CA THR A 132 -0.71 23.58 1.62
C THR A 132 0.34 24.09 2.60
N GLY A 133 1.44 24.70 2.12
CA GLY A 133 2.55 25.14 2.96
C GLY A 133 3.29 23.99 3.66
N LEU A 134 3.10 22.75 3.21
CA LEU A 134 3.75 21.55 3.73
C LEU A 134 5.10 21.31 3.05
N THR A 135 6.01 20.64 3.77
CA THR A 135 7.32 20.30 3.22
C THR A 135 7.24 19.01 2.42
N GLY A 136 7.65 19.04 1.15
CA GLY A 136 7.67 17.87 0.26
C GLY A 136 8.85 17.89 -0.70
N LYS A 137 9.02 16.81 -1.45
CA LYS A 137 10.07 16.63 -2.47
C LYS A 137 9.45 16.66 -3.85
N ALA A 138 10.10 17.33 -4.80
CA ALA A 138 9.67 17.28 -6.20
C ALA A 138 9.86 15.87 -6.76
N ILE A 139 8.85 15.35 -7.44
CA ILE A 139 8.89 14.08 -8.15
C ILE A 139 9.60 14.31 -9.48
N ARG A 140 10.76 13.67 -9.67
CA ARG A 140 11.53 13.80 -10.90
C ARG A 140 10.76 13.16 -12.06
N SER A 141 10.20 13.99 -12.92
CA SER A 141 9.65 13.54 -14.19
C SER A 141 10.80 13.30 -15.16
N GLY A 142 11.32 12.07 -15.22
CA GLY A 142 12.54 11.70 -15.94
C GLY A 142 12.56 12.13 -17.41
N GLY A 143 13.03 13.35 -17.68
CA GLY A 143 13.24 13.93 -19.02
C GLY A 143 11.98 14.37 -19.77
N ARG A 144 10.78 14.31 -19.17
CA ARG A 144 9.53 14.66 -19.87
C ARG A 144 9.34 16.18 -19.90
N ARG A 145 9.62 16.79 -21.06
CA ARG A 145 9.58 18.23 -21.32
C ARG A 145 8.23 18.92 -21.06
N HIS A 146 7.13 18.16 -20.94
CA HIS A 146 5.76 18.69 -20.74
C HIS A 146 5.02 18.06 -19.56
N ALA A 147 5.69 17.30 -18.70
CA ALA A 147 5.03 16.76 -17.52
C ALA A 147 4.77 17.87 -16.50
N LYS A 148 3.53 17.92 -15.98
CA LYS A 148 3.21 18.81 -14.86
C LYS A 148 4.12 18.47 -13.68
N GLU A 149 4.68 19.49 -13.05
CA GLU A 149 5.49 19.34 -11.84
C GLU A 149 4.62 18.84 -10.69
N ARG A 150 5.10 17.81 -10.00
CA ARG A 150 4.40 17.15 -8.90
C ARG A 150 5.30 17.00 -7.71
N TYR A 151 4.70 16.98 -6.53
CA TYR A 151 5.39 16.97 -5.25
C TYR A 151 4.87 15.82 -4.40
N LEU A 152 5.78 15.14 -3.72
CA LEU A 152 5.50 14.11 -2.75
C LEU A 152 5.74 14.67 -1.35
N ILE A 153 4.70 14.73 -0.53
CA ILE A 153 4.79 15.00 0.90
C ILE A 153 4.67 13.64 1.61
N GLU A 154 5.56 13.36 2.55
CA GLU A 154 5.48 12.18 3.41
C GLU A 154 5.35 12.64 4.86
N ILE A 155 4.26 12.25 5.51
CA ILE A 155 3.93 12.60 6.89
C ILE A 155 3.85 11.32 7.70
N ASP A 156 4.80 11.11 8.59
CA ASP A 156 4.70 10.04 9.58
C ASP A 156 3.76 10.49 10.70
N LEU A 157 2.52 9.99 10.64
CA LEU A 157 1.45 10.33 11.58
C LEU A 157 1.66 9.68 12.96
N ARG A 158 2.60 8.73 13.10
CA ARG A 158 2.90 8.06 14.38
C ARG A 158 3.93 8.80 15.21
N GLN A 159 4.64 9.76 14.64
CA GLN A 159 5.61 10.56 15.37
C GLN A 159 5.01 11.23 16.62
N PRO A 160 5.78 11.38 17.72
CA PRO A 160 5.34 12.10 18.91
C PRO A 160 4.98 13.57 18.65
N SER A 161 5.47 14.15 17.55
CA SER A 161 5.12 15.51 17.12
C SER A 161 3.75 15.61 16.44
N MET A 162 3.11 14.49 16.11
CA MET A 162 1.79 14.42 15.48
C MET A 162 0.71 14.26 16.55
N LEU A 163 0.55 15.34 17.31
CA LEU A 163 -0.41 15.51 18.39
C LEU A 163 -0.92 16.96 18.37
N HIS A 164 -2.18 17.15 18.73
CA HIS A 164 -2.80 18.47 18.85
C HIS A 164 -1.97 19.39 19.78
N GLY A 165 -1.85 20.66 19.40
CA GLY A 165 -1.04 21.67 20.10
C GLY A 165 0.43 21.73 19.67
N LYS A 166 0.93 20.79 18.86
CA LYS A 166 2.28 20.89 18.26
C LYS A 166 2.22 21.62 16.92
N LYS A 167 3.09 22.62 16.73
CA LYS A 167 3.15 23.44 15.50
C LYS A 167 3.21 22.62 14.21
N GLY A 168 3.92 21.49 14.22
CA GLY A 168 4.02 20.60 13.05
C GLY A 168 2.66 19.99 12.69
N PHE A 169 1.96 19.44 13.68
CA PHE A 169 0.64 18.84 13.50
C PHE A 169 -0.42 19.88 13.14
N GLU A 170 -0.42 21.05 13.79
CA GLU A 170 -1.36 22.14 13.48
C GLU A 170 -1.27 22.61 12.02
N LYS A 171 -0.06 22.59 11.42
CA LYS A 171 0.09 22.87 9.99
C LYS A 171 -0.58 21.83 9.10
N VAL A 172 -0.47 20.54 9.47
CA VAL A 172 -1.14 19.44 8.75
C VAL A 172 -2.65 19.58 8.86
N VAL A 173 -3.16 19.79 10.09
CA VAL A 173 -4.58 20.05 10.36
C VAL A 173 -5.09 21.25 9.54
N TRP A 174 -4.34 22.35 9.52
CA TRP A 174 -4.69 23.52 8.73
C TRP A 174 -4.76 23.20 7.24
N ALA A 175 -3.75 22.51 6.69
CA ALA A 175 -3.73 22.14 5.28
C ALA A 175 -4.93 21.27 4.89
N PHE A 176 -5.34 20.34 5.75
CA PHE A 176 -6.47 19.45 5.50
C PHE A 176 -7.82 20.16 5.64
N ASN A 177 -7.92 21.15 6.51
CA ASN A 177 -9.17 21.90 6.73
C ASN A 177 -9.36 23.10 5.78
N ASN A 178 -8.28 23.61 5.16
CA ASN A 178 -8.36 24.83 4.35
C ASN A 178 -8.00 24.63 2.87
N VAL A 179 -7.19 23.62 2.55
CA VAL A 179 -6.72 23.38 1.18
C VAL A 179 -7.24 22.06 0.64
N LEU A 180 -6.97 20.96 1.34
CA LEU A 180 -7.35 19.60 0.97
C LEU A 180 -8.66 19.15 1.63
N VAL A 181 -9.68 20.00 1.50
CA VAL A 181 -10.98 19.87 2.19
C VAL A 181 -11.87 18.82 1.55
N GLN A 182 -11.56 18.42 0.32
CA GLN A 182 -12.43 17.61 -0.50
C GLN A 182 -12.50 16.19 0.08
N SER A 183 -13.72 15.65 0.16
CA SER A 183 -13.91 14.23 0.41
C SER A 183 -13.52 13.45 -0.84
N VAL A 184 -12.77 12.37 -0.67
CA VAL A 184 -12.35 11.48 -1.75
C VAL A 184 -12.77 10.05 -1.44
N ALA A 185 -12.89 9.23 -2.48
CA ALA A 185 -13.07 7.80 -2.30
C ALA A 185 -11.74 7.15 -1.88
N TRP A 186 -11.78 6.36 -0.82
CA TRP A 186 -10.69 5.53 -0.32
C TRP A 186 -11.02 4.07 -0.46
N LEU A 187 -10.03 3.27 -0.84
CA LEU A 187 -10.00 1.85 -0.49
C LEU A 187 -9.31 1.71 0.86
N PHE A 188 -9.95 1.04 1.80
CA PHE A 188 -9.50 0.80 3.16
C PHE A 188 -9.34 -0.71 3.38
N TYR A 189 -8.21 -1.10 3.97
CA TYR A 189 -7.95 -2.48 4.34
C TYR A 189 -7.25 -2.55 5.69
N ASP A 190 -7.76 -3.37 6.61
CA ASP A 190 -7.17 -3.61 7.92
C ASP A 190 -6.34 -4.89 7.88
N LEU A 191 -5.02 -4.74 8.07
CA LEU A 191 -4.07 -5.85 8.02
C LEU A 191 -4.16 -6.76 9.25
N ASN A 192 -4.74 -6.28 10.36
CA ASN A 192 -4.91 -7.11 11.56
C ASN A 192 -5.96 -8.21 11.33
N ILE A 193 -7.00 -7.93 10.55
CA ILE A 193 -8.00 -8.94 10.16
C ILE A 193 -7.35 -10.08 9.35
N ALA A 194 -6.36 -9.74 8.51
CA ALA A 194 -5.61 -10.72 7.75
C ALA A 194 -4.70 -11.59 8.64
N ALA A 195 -4.08 -10.99 9.66
CA ALA A 195 -3.20 -11.70 10.59
C ALA A 195 -3.96 -12.77 11.39
N ASP A 196 -5.19 -12.47 11.82
CA ASP A 196 -6.04 -13.42 12.55
C ASP A 196 -6.45 -14.61 11.65
N GLY A 197 -6.85 -14.35 10.40
CA GLY A 197 -7.18 -15.41 9.44
C GLY A 197 -5.99 -16.27 9.00
N MET A 198 -4.80 -15.68 8.87
CA MET A 198 -3.57 -16.39 8.51
C MET A 198 -3.00 -17.22 9.67
N ALA A 199 -3.20 -16.77 10.92
CA ALA A 199 -2.80 -17.52 12.10
C ALA A 199 -3.57 -18.86 12.19
N GLU A 200 -4.89 -18.86 12.00
CA GLU A 200 -5.71 -20.09 11.99
C GLU A 200 -5.29 -21.09 10.89
N GLY A 201 -4.96 -20.61 9.68
CA GLY A 201 -4.51 -21.47 8.57
C GLY A 201 -3.16 -22.16 8.87
N LEU A 202 -2.23 -21.46 9.51
CA LEU A 202 -0.91 -22.00 9.87
C LEU A 202 -0.98 -23.03 11.01
N TYR A 203 -1.90 -22.87 11.97
CA TYR A 203 -2.14 -23.90 12.99
C TYR A 203 -2.69 -25.19 12.37
N SER A 204 -3.58 -25.07 11.38
CA SER A 204 -4.20 -26.19 10.67
C SER A 204 -3.20 -27.04 9.88
N LEU A 205 -2.19 -26.40 9.26
CA LEU A 205 -1.09 -27.09 8.57
C LEU A 205 -0.15 -27.82 9.52
N SER A 206 0.03 -27.32 10.75
CA SER A 206 0.87 -27.97 11.77
C SER A 206 0.21 -29.20 12.40
N SER A 207 -1.13 -29.24 12.48
CA SER A 207 -1.89 -30.39 12.96
C SER A 207 -2.06 -31.49 11.91
N ALA A 208 -2.14 -31.14 10.62
CA ALA A 208 -2.24 -32.13 9.53
C ALA A 208 -0.95 -32.96 9.34
N SER A 209 0.19 -32.50 9.87
CA SER A 209 1.48 -33.19 9.73
C SER A 209 1.80 -34.14 10.89
N ARG A 210 0.89 -34.31 11.87
CA ARG A 210 1.10 -35.14 13.07
C ARG A 210 0.33 -36.47 13.11
N ASP A 211 -0.56 -36.72 12.14
CA ASP A 211 -1.45 -37.89 12.15
C ASP A 211 -1.09 -38.98 11.12
N ASP A 212 0.10 -38.96 10.53
CA ASP A 212 0.62 -40.04 9.68
C ASP A 212 1.92 -40.64 10.25
N ILE A 213 1.81 -41.37 11.37
CA ILE A 213 2.70 -42.51 11.75
C ILE A 213 1.85 -43.60 12.41
#